data_AF-A0A196KSU8-F1
#
_entry.id   AF-A0A196KSU8-F1
#
_cell.length_a   1.000
_cell.length_b   1.000
_cell.length_c   1.000
_cell.angle_alpha   90.00
_cell.angle_beta   90.00
_cell.angle_gamma   90.00
#
_symmetry.space_group_name_H-M   'P 1'
#
loop_
_entity.id
_entity.type
_entity.pdbx_description
1 polymer ?
#
loop_
_entity_poly.entity_id
_entity_poly.type
_entity_poly.pdbx_seq_one_letter_code
_entity_poly.pdbx_strand_id
1 'polypeptide(L)'
;MRITVIGGTGLIGTRLVRALDESGHDVVAASRATGVNSFTGEGLADALAGADVVVDVSNSSYTDEEGAREFFYASTMNILGYGEAAGVGNHVVLSVVGTDRLARAEGGYFVAKEQQERLVTASGRPFTLSEIAALDLRARQDDREVVPDPLGTYFGAHLAPRDLLPEPTATIAPTRYHDWRVRATTV
;
A
#
# COMPACT_ATOMS: atom_id res chain seq x y z
N MET A 1 6.65 3.94 -16.71
CA MET A 1 5.62 4.47 -15.80
C MET A 1 6.27 5.49 -14.89
N ARG A 2 5.51 6.46 -14.42
CA ARG A 2 5.94 7.47 -13.45
C ARG A 2 5.64 7.02 -12.04
N ILE A 3 6.67 6.95 -11.19
CA ILE A 3 6.59 6.40 -9.84
C ILE A 3 7.09 7.44 -8.84
N THR A 4 6.23 7.82 -7.90
CA THR A 4 6.62 8.69 -6.78
C THR A 4 6.97 7.85 -5.56
N VAL A 5 8.19 8.00 -5.04
CA VAL A 5 8.65 7.28 -3.85
C VAL A 5 8.63 8.23 -2.64
N ILE A 6 7.65 8.08 -1.76
CA ILE A 6 7.57 8.83 -0.50
C ILE A 6 8.59 8.25 0.49
N GLY A 7 9.41 9.11 1.08
CA GLY A 7 10.61 8.69 1.81
C GLY A 7 11.78 8.35 0.88
N GLY A 8 11.77 8.85 -0.36
CA GLY A 8 12.72 8.50 -1.42
C GLY A 8 14.21 8.79 -1.13
N THR A 9 14.51 9.66 -0.15
CA THR A 9 15.89 9.95 0.29
C THR A 9 16.30 9.17 1.54
N GLY A 10 15.41 8.34 2.08
CA GLY A 10 15.68 7.49 3.24
C GLY A 10 16.50 6.24 2.89
N LEU A 11 16.72 5.40 3.90
CA LEU A 11 17.48 4.16 3.77
C LEU A 11 16.92 3.24 2.67
N ILE A 12 15.63 2.90 2.74
CA ILE A 12 14.98 2.04 1.74
C ILE A 12 14.71 2.82 0.46
N GLY A 13 14.21 4.06 0.57
CA GLY A 13 13.88 4.91 -0.56
C GLY A 13 15.02 5.10 -1.55
N THR A 14 16.24 5.38 -1.08
CA THR A 14 17.39 5.61 -1.98
C THR A 14 17.70 4.36 -2.82
N ARG A 15 17.59 3.17 -2.24
CA ARG A 15 17.81 1.90 -2.96
C ARG A 15 16.69 1.63 -3.96
N LEU A 16 15.45 1.88 -3.56
CA LEU A 16 14.29 1.71 -4.41
C LEU A 16 14.30 2.67 -5.60
N VAL A 17 14.56 3.96 -5.36
CA VAL A 17 14.66 4.98 -6.41
C VAL A 17 15.69 4.58 -7.45
N ARG A 18 16.89 4.17 -6.99
CA ARG A 18 17.94 3.68 -7.88
C ARG A 18 17.51 2.46 -8.70
N ALA A 19 16.91 1.45 -8.07
CA ALA A 19 16.49 0.23 -8.76
C ALA A 19 15.38 0.50 -9.81
N LEU A 20 14.44 1.40 -9.50
CA LEU A 20 13.38 1.79 -10.42
C LEU A 20 13.91 2.61 -11.61
N ASP A 21 14.87 3.51 -11.36
CA ASP A 21 15.54 4.31 -12.39
C ASP A 21 16.38 3.41 -13.32
N GLU A 22 17.17 2.49 -12.75
CA GLU A 22 17.92 1.48 -13.52
C GLU A 22 17.01 0.56 -14.35
N SER A 23 15.73 0.43 -13.97
CA SER A 23 14.70 -0.33 -14.71
C SER A 23 13.97 0.51 -15.77
N GLY A 24 14.33 1.78 -15.96
CA GLY A 24 13.77 2.66 -16.99
C GLY A 24 12.43 3.31 -16.64
N HIS A 25 12.12 3.46 -15.34
CA HIS A 25 10.95 4.21 -14.89
C HIS A 25 11.25 5.71 -14.70
N ASP A 26 10.22 6.57 -14.83
CA ASP A 26 10.33 7.98 -14.45
C ASP A 26 10.11 8.08 -12.93
N VAL A 27 11.15 8.36 -12.15
CA VAL A 27 11.08 8.25 -10.69
C VAL A 27 11.17 9.62 -10.02
N VAL A 28 10.16 9.95 -9.21
CA VAL A 28 10.16 11.14 -8.36
C VAL A 28 10.47 10.72 -6.92
N ALA A 29 11.65 11.07 -6.42
CA ALA A 29 11.99 10.90 -5.01
C ALA A 29 11.37 12.04 -4.18
N ALA A 30 10.41 11.70 -3.32
CA ALA A 30 9.68 12.65 -2.49
C ALA A 30 10.03 12.46 -1.01
N SER A 31 10.50 13.52 -0.37
CA SER A 31 10.87 13.53 1.06
C SER A 31 11.01 14.96 1.58
N ARG A 32 11.18 15.12 2.90
CA ARG A 32 11.40 16.45 3.49
C ARG A 32 12.63 17.15 2.90
N ALA A 33 13.68 16.39 2.55
CA ALA A 33 14.88 16.93 1.91
C ALA A 33 14.64 17.46 0.49
N THR A 34 13.54 17.06 -0.15
CA THR A 34 13.13 17.51 -1.49
C THR A 34 11.92 18.45 -1.44
N GLY A 35 11.58 18.98 -0.26
CA GLY A 35 10.44 19.89 -0.06
C GLY A 35 9.07 19.19 0.02
N VAL A 36 9.02 17.88 0.22
CA VAL A 36 7.76 17.11 0.31
C VAL A 36 7.57 16.53 1.71
N ASN A 37 6.46 16.84 2.36
CA ASN A 37 6.15 16.35 3.70
C ASN A 37 4.83 15.57 3.69
N SER A 38 4.93 14.24 3.83
CA SER A 38 3.74 13.37 3.87
C SER A 38 2.82 13.69 5.04
N PHE A 39 3.37 14.09 6.18
CA PHE A 39 2.60 14.36 7.39
C PHE A 39 1.77 15.65 7.29
N THR A 40 2.34 16.72 6.73
CA THR A 40 1.64 18.01 6.60
C THR A 40 0.92 18.20 5.26
N GLY A 41 1.26 17.38 4.26
CA GLY A 41 0.73 17.50 2.90
C GLY A 41 1.54 18.41 1.97
N GLU A 42 2.54 19.12 2.50
CA GLU A 42 3.36 20.06 1.75
C GLU A 42 4.07 19.35 0.57
N GLY A 43 3.99 19.94 -0.62
CA GLY A 43 4.65 19.44 -1.83
C GLY A 43 4.07 18.15 -2.41
N LEU A 44 3.06 17.52 -1.80
CA LEU A 44 2.51 16.24 -2.29
C LEU A 44 1.79 16.38 -3.64
N ALA A 45 1.05 17.48 -3.86
CA ALA A 45 0.36 17.69 -5.13
C ALA A 45 1.33 17.69 -6.32
N ASP A 46 2.43 18.44 -6.20
CA ASP A 46 3.45 18.53 -7.25
C ASP A 46 4.23 17.21 -7.39
N ALA A 47 4.54 16.56 -6.26
CA ALA A 47 5.27 15.29 -6.26
C ALA A 47 4.47 14.14 -6.86
N LEU A 48 3.14 14.16 -6.74
CA LEU A 48 2.24 13.13 -7.28
C LEU A 48 1.69 13.47 -8.66
N ALA A 49 1.95 14.67 -9.19
CA ALA A 49 1.48 15.07 -10.50
C ALA A 49 1.93 14.08 -11.59
N GLY A 50 0.95 13.46 -12.26
CA GLY A 50 1.16 12.49 -13.33
C GLY A 50 1.68 11.12 -12.87
N ALA A 51 1.75 10.85 -11.56
CA ALA A 51 2.24 9.58 -11.05
C ALA A 51 1.24 8.43 -11.34
N ASP A 52 1.74 7.36 -11.96
CA ASP A 52 0.97 6.12 -12.13
C ASP A 52 0.91 5.32 -10.82
N VAL A 53 2.00 5.38 -10.05
CA VAL A 53 2.22 4.62 -8.82
C VAL A 53 2.84 5.52 -7.75
N VAL A 54 2.38 5.39 -6.51
CA VAL A 54 3.09 5.88 -5.33
C VAL A 54 3.57 4.70 -4.48
N VAL A 55 4.83 4.78 -4.04
CA VAL A 55 5.41 3.83 -3.09
C VAL A 55 5.74 4.56 -1.79
N ASP A 56 5.04 4.23 -0.72
CA ASP A 56 5.28 4.78 0.61
C ASP A 56 6.26 3.91 1.40
N VAL A 57 7.50 4.41 1.50
CA VAL A 57 8.55 3.86 2.38
C VAL A 57 8.90 4.84 3.50
N SER A 58 7.99 5.76 3.82
CA SER A 58 8.18 6.69 4.93
C SER A 58 8.18 5.97 6.26
N ASN A 59 8.91 6.56 7.22
CA ASN A 59 8.99 6.06 8.58
C ASN A 59 8.83 7.21 9.57
N SER A 60 8.19 6.94 10.71
CA SER A 60 8.05 7.92 11.79
C SER A 60 9.42 8.14 12.45
N SER A 61 9.75 9.40 12.74
CA SER A 61 10.84 9.73 13.65
C SER A 61 10.41 9.75 15.12
N TYR A 62 9.11 9.62 15.37
CA TYR A 62 8.53 9.50 16.71
C TYR A 62 8.80 8.11 17.29
N THR A 63 9.18 8.11 18.57
CA THR A 63 9.54 6.90 19.32
C THR A 63 8.40 6.42 20.21
N ASP A 64 7.44 7.28 20.53
CA ASP A 64 6.24 6.93 21.28
C ASP A 64 5.10 6.47 20.35
N GLU A 65 4.20 5.64 20.90
CA GLU A 65 3.10 5.03 20.16
C GLU A 65 2.13 6.07 19.56
N GLU A 66 1.81 7.12 20.32
CA GLU A 66 0.84 8.13 19.93
C GLU A 66 1.35 8.95 18.75
N GLY A 67 2.58 9.45 18.83
CA GLY A 67 3.24 10.16 17.73
C GLY A 67 3.45 9.28 16.50
N ALA A 68 3.76 7.99 16.67
CA ALA A 68 3.84 7.05 15.54
C ALA A 68 2.48 6.86 14.87
N ARG A 69 1.40 6.67 15.64
CA ARG A 69 0.03 6.56 15.10
C ARG A 69 -0.40 7.81 14.37
N GLU A 70 -0.21 8.98 14.97
CA GLU A 70 -0.55 10.25 14.36
C GLU A 70 0.20 10.43 13.04
N PHE A 71 1.51 10.15 13.03
CA PHE A 71 2.34 10.23 11.84
C PHE A 71 1.83 9.33 10.71
N PHE A 72 1.61 8.03 10.99
CA PHE A 72 1.18 7.08 9.99
C PHE A 72 -0.24 7.34 9.51
N TYR A 73 -1.14 7.75 10.41
CA TYR A 73 -2.51 8.13 10.04
C TYR A 73 -2.51 9.34 9.10
N ALA A 74 -1.92 10.47 9.52
CA ALA A 74 -1.94 11.70 8.73
C ALA A 74 -1.19 11.54 7.40
N SER A 75 -0.01 10.91 7.42
CA SER A 75 0.75 10.65 6.20
C SER A 75 -0.02 9.78 5.21
N THR A 76 -0.63 8.69 5.69
CA THR A 76 -1.39 7.78 4.82
C THR A 76 -2.61 8.46 4.24
N MET A 77 -3.37 9.21 5.05
CA MET A 77 -4.55 9.94 4.59
C MET A 77 -4.21 11.02 3.56
N ASN A 78 -3.12 11.77 3.77
CA ASN A 78 -2.65 12.75 2.80
C ASN A 78 -2.24 12.05 1.50
N ILE A 79 -1.38 11.04 1.56
CA ILE A 79 -0.91 10.33 0.35
C ILE A 79 -2.11 9.77 -0.41
N LEU A 80 -3.08 9.13 0.26
CA LEU A 80 -4.30 8.64 -0.37
C LEU A 80 -5.12 9.76 -1.03
N GLY A 81 -5.38 10.86 -0.31
CA GLY A 81 -6.19 11.97 -0.82
C GLY A 81 -5.53 12.70 -2.00
N TYR A 82 -4.25 13.04 -1.90
CA TYR A 82 -3.51 13.65 -3.01
C TYR A 82 -3.29 12.67 -4.17
N GLY A 83 -3.10 11.38 -3.87
CA GLY A 83 -2.98 10.33 -4.87
C GLY A 83 -4.25 10.15 -5.68
N GLU A 84 -5.41 10.11 -5.01
CA GLU A 84 -6.72 10.09 -5.67
C GLU A 84 -6.91 11.32 -6.56
N ALA A 85 -6.62 12.52 -6.05
CA ALA A 85 -6.73 13.76 -6.81
C ALA A 85 -5.80 13.80 -8.04
N ALA A 86 -4.64 13.16 -7.96
CA ALA A 86 -3.69 13.03 -9.06
C ALA A 86 -3.99 11.85 -10.02
N GLY A 87 -5.00 11.02 -9.72
CA GLY A 87 -5.35 9.86 -10.53
C GLY A 87 -4.41 8.67 -10.37
N VAL A 88 -3.70 8.57 -9.23
CA VAL A 88 -2.71 7.50 -8.97
C VAL A 88 -3.39 6.13 -9.00
N GLY A 89 -2.96 5.31 -9.95
CA GLY A 89 -3.50 3.98 -10.18
C GLY A 89 -3.08 2.98 -9.11
N ASN A 90 -1.86 3.10 -8.55
CA ASN A 90 -1.30 2.16 -7.56
C ASN A 90 -0.67 2.81 -6.32
N HIS A 91 -1.01 2.31 -5.12
CA HIS A 91 -0.37 2.67 -3.85
C HIS A 91 0.25 1.43 -3.25
N VAL A 92 1.57 1.44 -3.12
CA VAL A 92 2.36 0.37 -2.50
C VAL A 92 2.90 0.91 -1.19
N VAL A 93 2.78 0.15 -0.10
CA VAL A 93 3.26 0.58 1.21
C VAL A 93 4.20 -0.47 1.79
N LEU A 94 5.32 -0.01 2.35
CA LEU A 94 6.26 -0.87 3.06
C LEU A 94 5.78 -1.11 4.50
N SER A 95 5.53 -2.37 4.80
CA SER A 95 5.17 -2.84 6.13
C SER A 95 6.14 -3.90 6.66
N VAL A 96 5.85 -4.42 7.84
CA VAL A 96 6.63 -5.46 8.53
C VAL A 96 5.90 -6.80 8.43
N VAL A 97 6.63 -7.89 8.25
CA VAL A 97 6.01 -9.23 8.26
C VAL A 97 5.48 -9.52 9.66
N GLY A 98 4.20 -9.89 9.74
CA GLY A 98 3.55 -10.23 11.02
C GLY A 98 3.15 -9.03 11.87
N THR A 99 2.96 -7.84 11.27
CA THR A 99 2.51 -6.62 11.96
C THR A 99 1.33 -6.86 12.90
N ASP A 100 0.36 -7.70 12.52
CA ASP A 100 -0.81 -8.03 13.36
C ASP A 100 -0.43 -8.73 14.68
N ARG A 101 0.58 -9.61 14.65
CA ARG A 101 1.07 -10.33 15.83
C ARG A 101 1.95 -9.43 16.69
N LEU A 102 2.84 -8.68 16.04
CA LEU A 102 3.76 -7.74 16.70
C LEU A 102 2.99 -6.60 17.37
N ALA A 103 1.91 -6.10 16.75
CA ALA A 103 1.03 -5.10 17.36
C ALA A 103 0.40 -5.60 18.67
N ARG A 104 0.00 -6.88 18.73
CA ARG A 104 -0.57 -7.49 19.94
C ARG A 104 0.49 -7.80 21.01
N ALA A 105 1.68 -8.22 20.59
CA ALA A 105 2.73 -8.68 21.50
C ALA A 105 3.61 -7.53 22.04
N GLU A 106 3.95 -6.56 21.20
CA GLU A 106 4.92 -5.50 21.49
C GLU A 106 4.28 -4.11 21.54
N GLY A 107 3.09 -3.93 20.95
CA GLY A 107 2.39 -2.64 20.94
C GLY A 107 3.14 -1.57 20.14
N GLY A 108 2.96 -0.31 20.52
CA GLY A 108 3.78 0.80 20.04
C GLY A 108 3.72 1.02 18.53
N TYR A 109 4.91 1.16 17.95
CA TYR A 109 5.13 1.32 16.52
C TYR A 109 4.38 0.29 15.66
N PHE A 110 4.28 -0.96 16.12
CA PHE A 110 3.61 -2.01 15.35
C PHE A 110 2.09 -1.81 15.30
N VAL A 111 1.47 -1.21 16.31
CA VAL A 111 0.05 -0.87 16.23
C VAL A 111 -0.18 0.27 15.23
N ALA A 112 0.78 1.20 15.13
CA ALA A 112 0.71 2.27 14.13
C ALA A 112 0.88 1.72 12.70
N LYS A 113 1.77 0.74 12.49
CA LYS A 113 1.89 0.03 11.21
C LYS A 113 0.67 -0.82 10.88
N GLU A 114 0.05 -1.47 11.86
CA GLU A 114 -1.21 -2.20 11.65
C GLU A 114 -2.32 -1.24 11.19
N GLN A 115 -2.37 -0.05 11.79
CA GLN A 115 -3.31 1.00 11.37
C GLN A 115 -3.04 1.47 9.93
N GLN A 116 -1.78 1.68 9.56
CA GLN A 116 -1.41 2.02 8.18
C GLN A 116 -1.88 0.96 7.18
N GLU A 117 -1.62 -0.33 7.45
CA GLU A 117 -2.09 -1.44 6.61
C GLU A 117 -3.62 -1.40 6.44
N ARG A 118 -4.36 -1.18 7.54
CA ARG A 118 -5.82 -1.09 7.51
C ARG A 118 -6.33 0.10 6.69
N LEU A 119 -5.72 1.28 6.82
CA LEU A 119 -6.11 2.48 6.09
C LEU A 119 -5.92 2.31 4.58
N VAL A 120 -4.74 1.81 4.18
CA VAL A 120 -4.44 1.53 2.76
C VAL A 120 -5.39 0.46 2.24
N THR A 121 -5.68 -0.58 3.03
CA THR A 121 -6.61 -1.64 2.63
C THR A 121 -8.04 -1.13 2.49
N ALA A 122 -8.48 -0.25 3.40
CA ALA A 122 -9.84 0.30 3.43
C ALA A 122 -10.10 1.36 2.34
N SER A 123 -9.03 1.95 1.77
CA SER A 123 -9.07 3.03 0.77
C SER A 123 -9.76 2.68 -0.56
N GLY A 124 -10.23 1.43 -0.72
CA GLY A 124 -11.08 1.05 -1.84
C GLY A 124 -10.30 0.73 -3.12
N ARG A 125 -8.98 0.52 -3.01
CA ARG A 125 -8.15 0.16 -4.14
C ARG A 125 -8.47 -1.25 -4.66
N PRO A 126 -8.41 -1.48 -5.99
CA PRO A 126 -8.53 -2.82 -6.54
C PRO A 126 -7.41 -3.72 -6.00
N PHE A 127 -7.77 -4.91 -5.54
CA PHE A 127 -6.82 -5.96 -5.16
C PHE A 127 -6.79 -7.02 -6.26
N THR A 128 -5.60 -7.49 -6.60
CA THR A 128 -5.39 -8.67 -7.44
C THR A 128 -5.81 -9.94 -6.70
N LEU A 129 -6.11 -11.01 -7.46
CA LEU A 129 -6.43 -12.31 -6.87
C LEU A 129 -5.30 -12.87 -6.01
N SER A 130 -4.03 -12.65 -6.41
CA SER A 130 -2.86 -13.05 -5.63
C SER A 130 -2.79 -12.36 -4.27
N GLU A 131 -3.15 -11.08 -4.20
CA GLU A 131 -3.18 -10.34 -2.93
C GLU A 131 -4.29 -10.86 -2.02
N ILE A 132 -5.48 -11.11 -2.57
CA ILE A 132 -6.59 -11.71 -1.80
C ILE A 132 -6.24 -13.11 -1.29
N ALA A 133 -5.59 -13.94 -2.11
CA ALA A 133 -5.14 -15.26 -1.72
C ALA A 133 -4.09 -15.20 -0.60
N ALA A 134 -3.11 -14.30 -0.70
CA ALA A 134 -2.09 -14.11 0.32
C ALA A 134 -2.69 -13.61 1.64
N LEU A 135 -3.67 -12.70 1.58
CA LEU A 135 -4.41 -12.22 2.76
C LEU A 135 -5.18 -13.35 3.45
N ASP A 136 -5.74 -14.29 2.68
CA ASP A 136 -6.47 -15.43 3.22
C ASP A 136 -5.55 -16.46 3.87
N LEU A 137 -4.42 -16.81 3.22
CA LEU A 137 -3.41 -17.71 3.80
C LEU A 137 -2.87 -17.17 5.13
N ARG A 138 -2.46 -15.91 5.17
CA ARG A 138 -1.97 -15.26 6.40
C ARG A 138 -2.97 -15.35 7.54
N ALA A 139 -4.24 -15.12 7.24
CA ALA A 139 -5.27 -15.12 8.27
C ALA A 139 -5.64 -16.53 8.75
N ARG A 140 -5.41 -17.56 7.95
CA ARG A 140 -5.43 -18.96 8.36
C ARG A 140 -4.14 -19.42 9.05
N GLN A 141 -3.20 -18.49 9.28
CA GLN A 141 -1.85 -18.77 9.77
C GLN A 141 -1.08 -19.79 8.92
N ASP A 142 -1.36 -19.77 7.61
CA ASP A 142 -0.73 -20.61 6.61
C ASP A 142 0.48 -19.87 6.03
N ASP A 143 1.64 -20.52 6.05
CA ASP A 143 2.94 -19.95 5.70
C ASP A 143 3.33 -20.17 4.24
N ARG A 144 2.46 -20.80 3.44
CA ARG A 144 2.70 -20.98 2.00
C ARG A 144 2.75 -19.64 1.28
N GLU A 145 3.70 -19.53 0.35
CA GLU A 145 3.87 -18.36 -0.50
C GLU A 145 2.90 -18.37 -1.68
N VAL A 146 2.31 -17.22 -2.00
CA VAL A 146 1.52 -17.03 -3.22
C VAL A 146 2.43 -16.49 -4.30
N VAL A 147 2.73 -17.31 -5.30
CA VAL A 147 3.52 -16.93 -6.47
C VAL A 147 2.58 -16.80 -7.68
N PRO A 148 2.33 -15.58 -8.20
CA PRO A 148 1.55 -15.42 -9.42
C PRO A 148 2.33 -15.93 -10.65
N ASP A 149 1.67 -16.69 -11.51
CA ASP A 149 2.19 -17.11 -12.81
C ASP A 149 1.58 -16.23 -13.92
N PRO A 150 2.34 -15.28 -14.51
CA PRO A 150 1.84 -14.40 -15.57
C PRO A 150 1.57 -15.12 -16.90
N LEU A 151 2.05 -16.37 -17.06
CA LEU A 151 1.77 -17.20 -18.23
C LEU A 151 0.63 -18.19 -17.99
N GLY A 152 0.19 -18.33 -16.73
CA GLY A 152 -0.89 -19.20 -16.32
C GLY A 152 -2.22 -18.79 -16.95
N THR A 153 -2.96 -19.77 -17.47
CA THR A 153 -4.29 -19.52 -18.03
C THR A 153 -5.37 -19.59 -16.96
N TYR A 154 -6.31 -18.65 -16.97
CA TYR A 154 -7.53 -18.70 -16.18
C TYR A 154 -8.65 -19.35 -16.99
N PHE A 155 -9.00 -20.59 -16.66
CA PHE A 155 -9.94 -21.42 -17.44
C PHE A 155 -9.62 -21.48 -18.95
N GLY A 156 -8.33 -21.57 -19.29
CA GLY A 156 -7.85 -21.61 -20.68
C GLY A 156 -7.71 -20.25 -21.37
N ALA A 157 -8.08 -19.15 -20.71
CA ALA A 157 -7.85 -17.79 -21.19
C ALA A 157 -6.57 -17.18 -20.63
N HIS A 158 -5.83 -16.45 -21.46
CA HIS A 158 -4.79 -15.55 -20.98
C HIS A 158 -5.44 -14.25 -20.51
N LEU A 159 -5.12 -13.84 -19.28
CA LEU A 159 -5.63 -12.62 -18.70
C LEU A 159 -4.56 -11.53 -18.78
N ALA A 160 -4.97 -10.32 -19.14
CA ALA A 160 -4.20 -9.14 -18.84
C ALA A 160 -4.26 -8.82 -17.33
N PRO A 161 -3.28 -8.08 -16.77
CA PRO A 161 -3.17 -7.82 -15.33
C PRO A 161 -4.40 -7.19 -14.66
N ARG A 162 -5.35 -6.64 -15.43
CA ARG A 162 -6.54 -5.94 -14.93
C ARG A 162 -7.87 -6.63 -15.26
N ASP A 163 -7.86 -7.73 -16.00
CA ASP A 163 -9.09 -8.37 -16.52
C ASP A 163 -10.04 -8.87 -15.43
N LEU A 164 -9.53 -9.11 -14.22
CA LEU A 164 -10.30 -9.54 -13.06
C LEU A 164 -10.42 -8.47 -11.97
N LEU A 165 -10.02 -7.23 -12.28
CA LEU A 165 -10.18 -6.11 -11.37
C LEU A 165 -11.47 -5.35 -11.68
N PRO A 166 -12.15 -4.79 -10.66
CA PRO A 166 -13.27 -3.90 -10.90
C PRO A 166 -12.84 -2.71 -11.76
N GLU A 167 -13.59 -2.46 -12.83
CA GLU A 167 -13.47 -1.25 -13.65
C GLU A 167 -13.89 0.00 -12.84
N PRO A 168 -13.50 1.23 -13.24
CA PRO A 168 -13.87 2.46 -12.54
C PRO A 168 -15.38 2.66 -12.38
N THR A 169 -16.20 2.02 -13.22
CA THR A 169 -17.67 2.06 -13.19
C THR A 169 -18.29 0.92 -12.38
N ALA A 170 -17.48 0.05 -11.78
CA ALA A 170 -17.97 -1.07 -11.00
C ALA A 170 -18.78 -0.58 -9.80
N THR A 171 -19.96 -1.18 -9.60
CA THR A 171 -20.75 -0.93 -8.40
C THR A 171 -20.09 -1.65 -7.22
N ILE A 172 -19.62 -0.88 -6.24
CA ILE A 172 -18.99 -1.43 -5.04
C ILE A 172 -20.08 -1.84 -4.04
N ALA A 173 -20.12 -3.15 -3.72
CA ALA A 173 -21.03 -3.67 -2.73
C ALA A 173 -20.67 -3.15 -1.31
N PRO A 174 -21.65 -2.93 -0.42
CA PRO A 174 -21.38 -2.44 0.93
C PRO A 174 -20.70 -3.47 1.84
N THR A 175 -20.73 -4.76 1.46
CA THR A 175 -20.06 -5.83 2.22
C THR A 175 -18.59 -5.90 1.80
N ARG A 176 -17.66 -5.64 2.72
CA ARG A 176 -16.22 -5.75 2.46
C ARG A 176 -15.76 -7.20 2.61
N TYR A 177 -14.63 -7.52 1.98
CA TYR A 177 -14.01 -8.86 2.07
C TYR A 177 -13.76 -9.31 3.52
N HIS A 178 -13.25 -8.40 4.35
CA HIS A 178 -13.05 -8.63 5.79
C HIS A 178 -14.37 -9.02 6.49
N ASP A 179 -15.46 -8.29 6.23
CA ASP A 179 -16.75 -8.52 6.88
C ASP A 179 -17.37 -9.85 6.46
N TRP A 180 -17.22 -10.24 5.19
CA TRP A 180 -17.63 -11.54 4.69
C TRP A 180 -16.86 -12.68 5.37
N ARG A 181 -15.53 -12.55 5.53
CA ARG A 181 -14.69 -13.58 6.16
C ARG A 181 -15.01 -13.81 7.64
N VAL A 182 -15.24 -12.73 8.40
CA VAL A 182 -15.61 -12.85 9.81
C VAL A 182 -16.94 -13.61 9.96
N ARG A 183 -17.93 -13.32 9.08
CA ARG A 183 -19.21 -14.04 9.06
C ARG A 183 -19.05 -15.50 8.66
N ALA A 184 -18.20 -15.80 7.68
CA ALA A 184 -17.97 -17.16 7.19
C ALA A 184 -17.30 -18.09 8.22
N THR A 185 -16.62 -17.53 9.23
CA THR A 185 -15.93 -18.30 10.28
C THR A 185 -16.82 -18.57 11.51
N THR A 186 -18.04 -18.01 11.56
CA THR A 186 -18.97 -18.11 12.71
C THR A 186 -20.00 -19.25 12.53
N VAL A 187 -19.76 -20.21 11.64
CA VAL A 187 -20.65 -21.36 11.39
C VAL A 187 -19.99 -22.66 11.82
#